data_AF-A0A2V4DGW8-F1
#
_entry.id   AF-A0A2V4DGW8-F1
#
_cell.length_a   1.000
_cell.length_b   1.000
_cell.length_c   1.000
_cell.angle_alpha   90.00
_cell.angle_beta   90.00
_cell.angle_gamma   90.00
#
_symmetry.space_group_name_H-M   'P 1'
#
loop_
_entity.id
_entity.type
_entity.pdbx_description
1 polymer ?
#
loop_
_entity_poly.entity_id
_entity_poly.type
_entity_poly.pdbx_seq_one_letter_code
_entity_poly.pdbx_strand_id
1 'polypeptide(L)'
;MTLPWANFTGQPDGLETEESSSFSNDIWNETPFRDVAIPETFTFLNYIDYSDVGVLINNKSEASKTIGYAFVAARNISTNRVFLFDNDSTPTAETINPTQFDTYFAEPLRQMISDRNLTTELNYLVTTKGIPLRINGPGNGKAAFDSEIGLVNGAFNSTIHQNWWASHTYGPGAGEEMKQFSRQEEGFYLVTRL
;
A
#
# COMPACT_ATOMS: atom_id res chain seq x y z
N MET A 1 -20.03 -20.41 40.88
CA MET A 1 -20.65 -20.26 39.55
C MET A 1 -19.61 -20.70 38.55
N THR A 2 -19.66 -21.98 38.17
CA THR A 2 -18.60 -22.74 37.49
C THR A 2 -19.21 -23.38 36.26
N LEU A 3 -18.65 -23.09 35.08
CA LEU A 3 -19.13 -23.63 33.81
C LEU A 3 -18.56 -25.05 33.57
N PRO A 4 -19.35 -25.98 33.01
CA PRO A 4 -18.99 -27.39 32.94
C PRO A 4 -18.51 -27.83 31.54
N TRP A 5 -17.35 -28.52 31.49
CA TRP A 5 -16.93 -29.59 30.56
C TRP A 5 -16.89 -29.32 29.03
N ALA A 6 -15.94 -29.82 28.22
CA ALA A 6 -15.13 -31.03 28.35
C ALA A 6 -13.80 -30.96 27.58
N ASN A 7 -12.81 -31.68 28.14
CA ASN A 7 -11.52 -32.08 27.57
C ASN A 7 -11.64 -32.84 26.25
N PHE A 8 -10.65 -32.66 25.36
CA PHE A 8 -9.98 -33.79 24.73
C PHE A 8 -8.46 -33.56 24.73
N THR A 9 -7.76 -34.52 25.33
CA THR A 9 -6.30 -34.63 25.45
C THR A 9 -5.71 -35.33 24.23
N GLY A 10 -4.58 -34.84 23.73
CA GLY A 10 -3.68 -35.58 22.83
C GLY A 10 -2.62 -34.68 22.19
N GLN A 11 -1.37 -34.83 22.60
CA GLN A 11 -0.15 -34.28 21.98
C GLN A 11 0.91 -35.41 22.05
N PRO A 12 2.07 -35.38 21.36
CA PRO A 12 2.47 -34.80 20.05
C PRO A 12 3.01 -35.91 19.10
N ASP A 13 3.33 -35.55 17.85
CA ASP A 13 4.43 -36.07 16.99
C ASP A 13 4.12 -35.53 15.57
N GLY A 14 4.98 -34.96 14.73
CA GLY A 14 6.43 -34.84 14.62
C GLY A 14 6.72 -34.71 13.11
N LEU A 15 7.61 -33.76 12.74
CA LEU A 15 8.30 -33.58 11.45
C LEU A 15 7.58 -32.92 10.24
N GLU A 16 8.24 -31.83 9.83
CA GLU A 16 8.33 -31.09 8.56
C GLU A 16 7.81 -31.77 7.29
N THR A 17 7.23 -30.99 6.36
CA THR A 17 7.87 -30.55 5.10
C THR A 17 6.93 -29.58 4.37
N GLU A 18 7.50 -28.57 3.71
CA GLU A 18 6.84 -27.61 2.83
C GLU A 18 5.86 -28.26 1.85
N GLU A 19 4.56 -27.92 1.92
CA GLU A 19 3.68 -28.07 0.77
C GLU A 19 3.65 -26.75 0.00
N SER A 20 4.48 -26.71 -1.05
CA SER A 20 4.14 -25.94 -2.24
C SER A 20 2.68 -26.19 -2.58
N SER A 21 1.88 -25.14 -2.72
CA SER A 21 0.51 -25.23 -3.23
C SER A 21 0.56 -25.78 -4.66
N SER A 22 0.60 -27.10 -4.77
CA SER A 22 0.35 -27.82 -6.01
C SER A 22 -1.12 -27.60 -6.29
N PHE A 23 -1.43 -26.73 -7.25
CA PHE A 23 -2.72 -26.76 -7.91
C PHE A 23 -2.85 -28.15 -8.55
N SER A 24 -3.44 -29.10 -7.82
CA SER A 24 -3.65 -30.45 -8.30
C SER A 24 -4.44 -30.38 -9.61
N ASN A 25 -3.87 -30.95 -10.66
CA ASN A 25 -4.44 -31.07 -12.01
C ASN A 25 -5.72 -31.94 -12.06
N ASP A 26 -6.33 -32.25 -10.91
CA ASP A 26 -7.39 -33.25 -10.72
C ASP A 26 -8.77 -32.67 -10.40
N ILE A 27 -9.00 -31.36 -10.61
CA ILE A 27 -10.33 -30.74 -10.44
C ILE A 27 -11.37 -31.43 -11.34
N TRP A 28 -10.94 -31.98 -12.49
CA TRP A 28 -11.81 -32.65 -13.46
C TRP A 28 -12.18 -34.10 -13.10
N ASN A 29 -11.57 -34.68 -12.06
CA ASN A 29 -11.76 -36.09 -11.71
C ASN A 29 -12.49 -36.29 -10.36
N GLU A 30 -13.04 -35.23 -9.79
CA GLU A 30 -13.76 -35.29 -8.52
C GLU A 30 -15.21 -35.76 -8.70
N THR A 31 -15.57 -36.88 -8.08
CA THR A 31 -16.96 -37.35 -7.97
C THR A 31 -17.28 -37.70 -6.51
N PRO A 32 -18.32 -37.11 -5.90
CA PRO A 32 -19.18 -36.05 -6.44
C PRO A 32 -18.41 -34.74 -6.66
N PHE A 33 -18.88 -33.91 -7.59
CA PHE A 33 -18.39 -32.55 -7.71
C PHE A 33 -18.52 -31.86 -6.35
N ARG A 34 -17.47 -31.14 -5.93
CA ARG A 34 -17.56 -30.32 -4.73
C ARG A 34 -18.47 -29.14 -5.00
N ASP A 35 -19.46 -28.94 -4.14
CA ASP A 35 -20.37 -27.78 -4.20
C ASP A 35 -19.71 -26.47 -3.71
N VAL A 36 -18.41 -26.52 -3.36
CA VAL A 36 -17.65 -25.38 -2.84
C VAL A 36 -16.41 -25.18 -3.70
N ALA A 37 -16.29 -24.00 -4.30
CA ALA A 37 -15.20 -23.65 -5.21
C ALA A 37 -13.82 -23.61 -4.52
N ILE A 38 -13.76 -23.39 -3.20
CA ILE A 38 -12.55 -23.41 -2.39
C ILE A 38 -12.87 -24.18 -1.10
N PRO A 39 -12.31 -25.38 -0.88
CA PRO A 39 -12.63 -26.21 0.29
C PRO A 39 -12.11 -25.62 1.60
N GLU A 40 -11.14 -24.71 1.54
CA GLU A 40 -10.68 -23.93 2.69
C GLU A 40 -11.60 -22.74 3.00
N THR A 41 -11.53 -22.22 4.23
CA THR A 41 -12.32 -21.04 4.61
C THR A 41 -11.83 -19.83 3.82
N PHE A 42 -12.63 -19.35 2.86
CA PHE A 42 -12.35 -18.10 2.17
C PHE A 42 -12.35 -16.96 3.20
N THR A 43 -11.18 -16.38 3.43
CA THR A 43 -11.06 -15.09 4.07
C THR A 43 -10.40 -14.13 3.09
N PHE A 44 -10.95 -12.92 2.98
CA PHE A 44 -10.43 -11.87 2.09
C PHE A 44 -8.94 -11.57 2.34
N LEU A 45 -8.45 -11.82 3.56
CA LEU A 45 -7.07 -11.60 3.96
C LEU A 45 -6.09 -12.63 3.36
N ASN A 46 -6.56 -13.83 3.02
CA ASN A 46 -5.69 -14.88 2.45
C ASN A 46 -5.43 -14.69 0.94
N TYR A 47 -6.16 -13.79 0.26
CA TYR A 47 -6.07 -13.65 -1.20
C TYR A 47 -5.55 -12.29 -1.66
N ILE A 48 -5.41 -11.31 -0.76
CA ILE A 48 -4.86 -10.01 -1.13
C ILE A 48 -3.45 -9.88 -0.61
N ASP A 49 -2.52 -9.79 -1.56
CA ASP A 49 -1.14 -9.48 -1.29
C ASP A 49 -0.95 -7.97 -1.11
N TYR A 50 -0.33 -7.59 0.02
CA TYR A 50 0.07 -6.22 0.34
C TYR A 50 1.60 -6.03 0.27
N SER A 51 2.31 -7.00 -0.31
CA SER A 51 3.76 -7.03 -0.38
C SER A 51 4.34 -5.87 -1.17
N ASP A 52 3.61 -5.17 -2.02
CA ASP A 52 4.07 -4.03 -2.83
C ASP A 52 3.43 -2.68 -2.41
N VAL A 53 2.86 -2.64 -1.19
CA VAL A 53 2.15 -1.49 -0.64
C VAL A 53 2.98 -0.76 0.41
N GLY A 54 3.18 0.54 0.21
CA GLY A 54 3.79 1.45 1.19
C GLY A 54 2.75 2.27 1.95
N VAL A 55 2.89 2.42 3.27
CA VAL A 55 1.96 3.20 4.10
C VAL A 55 2.63 4.47 4.61
N LEU A 56 2.03 5.62 4.32
CA LEU A 56 2.52 6.95 4.69
C LEU A 56 1.85 7.44 5.97
N ILE A 57 2.66 7.69 7.00
CA ILE A 57 2.22 8.12 8.33
C ILE A 57 2.91 9.42 8.71
N ASN A 58 2.13 10.45 9.02
CA ASN A 58 2.62 11.68 9.61
C ASN A 58 2.68 11.53 11.13
N ASN A 59 3.89 11.46 11.69
CA ASN A 59 4.10 11.25 13.13
C ASN A 59 3.51 12.40 13.98
N LYS A 60 3.34 13.59 13.38
CA LYS A 60 2.76 14.76 14.04
C LYS A 60 1.23 14.78 14.06
N SER A 61 0.58 13.83 13.40
CA SER A 61 -0.87 13.68 13.42
C SER A 61 -1.27 12.41 14.17
N GLU A 62 -1.94 12.57 15.31
CA GLU A 62 -2.49 11.43 16.08
C GLU A 62 -3.46 10.59 15.26
N ALA A 63 -4.27 11.22 14.41
CA ALA A 63 -5.18 10.53 13.50
C ALA A 63 -4.40 9.67 12.48
N SER A 64 -3.33 10.22 11.92
CA SER A 64 -2.49 9.52 10.94
C SER A 64 -1.81 8.31 11.54
N LYS A 65 -1.24 8.44 12.74
CA LYS A 65 -0.67 7.31 13.49
C LYS A 65 -1.71 6.24 13.79
N THR A 66 -2.85 6.64 14.35
CA THR A 66 -3.90 5.70 14.76
C THR A 66 -4.42 4.89 13.57
N ILE A 67 -4.77 5.57 12.47
CA ILE A 67 -5.30 4.93 11.26
C ILE A 67 -4.21 4.12 10.56
N GLY A 68 -3.00 4.68 10.42
CA GLY A 68 -1.88 4.04 9.75
C GLY A 68 -1.47 2.73 10.42
N TYR A 69 -1.23 2.76 11.73
CA TYR A 69 -0.85 1.54 12.45
C TYR A 69 -1.98 0.51 12.52
N ALA A 70 -3.24 0.94 12.63
CA ALA A 70 -4.38 0.03 12.55
C ALA A 70 -4.44 -0.67 11.18
N PHE A 71 -4.21 0.06 10.08
CA PHE A 71 -4.19 -0.51 8.73
C PHE A 71 -3.01 -1.48 8.54
N VAL A 72 -1.80 -1.08 8.96
CA VAL A 72 -0.60 -1.93 8.91
C VAL A 72 -0.83 -3.25 9.66
N ALA A 73 -1.37 -3.18 10.89
CA ALA A 73 -1.66 -4.37 11.69
C ALA A 73 -2.74 -5.25 11.07
N ALA A 74 -3.83 -4.67 10.58
CA ALA A 74 -4.94 -5.42 9.99
C ALA A 74 -4.55 -6.15 8.70
N ARG A 75 -3.55 -5.65 7.97
CA ARG A 75 -3.10 -6.20 6.68
C ARG A 75 -1.75 -6.89 6.74
N ASN A 76 -1.17 -7.04 7.94
CA ASN A 76 0.15 -7.63 8.15
C ASN A 76 1.23 -7.02 7.24
N ILE A 77 1.20 -5.68 7.06
CA ILE A 77 2.16 -4.98 6.21
C ILE A 77 3.51 -4.95 6.92
N SER A 78 4.57 -5.34 6.19
CA SER A 78 5.92 -5.34 6.72
C SER A 78 6.37 -3.95 7.17
N THR A 79 7.08 -3.87 8.29
CA THR A 79 7.53 -2.61 8.90
C THR A 79 8.48 -1.81 8.00
N ASN A 80 9.24 -2.48 7.13
CA ASN A 80 10.09 -1.80 6.13
C ASN A 80 9.28 -0.98 5.12
N ARG A 81 7.97 -1.23 4.96
CA ARG A 81 7.06 -0.50 4.07
C ARG A 81 6.21 0.54 4.80
N VAL A 82 6.52 0.82 6.07
CA VAL A 82 5.92 1.92 6.82
C VAL A 82 6.83 3.15 6.72
N PHE A 83 6.32 4.20 6.09
CA PHE A 83 7.02 5.47 5.87
C PHE A 83 6.53 6.50 6.88
N LEU A 84 7.30 6.66 7.96
CA LEU A 84 6.99 7.56 9.06
C LEU A 84 7.69 8.90 8.84
N PHE A 85 6.91 9.97 8.64
CA PHE A 85 7.41 11.34 8.59
C PHE A 85 7.49 11.88 10.02
N ASP A 86 8.69 11.86 10.60
CA ASP A 86 8.94 12.10 12.03
C ASP A 86 9.54 13.47 12.36
N ASN A 87 9.89 14.28 11.35
CA ASN A 87 10.45 15.60 11.55
C ASN A 87 9.50 16.50 12.37
N ASP A 88 10.08 17.25 13.32
CA ASP A 88 9.31 18.07 14.25
C ASP A 88 8.49 19.19 13.59
N SER A 89 8.89 19.63 12.40
CA SER A 89 8.23 20.67 11.62
C SER A 89 7.31 20.13 10.52
N THR A 90 7.08 18.80 10.48
CA THR A 90 6.16 18.18 9.52
C THR A 90 4.75 18.78 9.68
N PRO A 91 4.18 19.39 8.63
CA PRO A 91 2.91 20.08 8.74
C PRO A 91 1.75 19.09 8.89
N THR A 92 0.72 19.50 9.64
CA THR A 92 -0.54 18.75 9.84
C THR A 92 -1.74 19.41 9.15
N ALA A 93 -1.53 20.58 8.55
CA ALA A 93 -2.55 21.31 7.82
C ALA A 93 -2.95 20.58 6.53
N GLU A 94 -4.21 20.73 6.13
CA GLU A 94 -4.72 20.14 4.89
C GLU A 94 -4.07 20.72 3.63
N THR A 95 -3.63 21.99 3.69
CA THR A 95 -3.00 22.68 2.56
C THR A 95 -1.58 23.10 2.95
N ILE A 96 -0.61 22.74 2.11
CA ILE A 96 0.80 23.08 2.25
C ILE A 96 1.32 23.79 1.00
N ASN A 97 2.49 24.42 1.07
CA ASN A 97 3.17 24.96 -0.11
C ASN A 97 4.16 23.94 -0.72
N PRO A 98 4.65 24.16 -1.95
CA PRO A 98 5.61 23.27 -2.62
C PRO A 98 6.86 22.95 -1.79
N THR A 99 7.45 23.95 -1.15
CA THR A 99 8.64 23.77 -0.30
C THR A 99 8.37 22.84 0.87
N GLN A 100 7.21 22.96 1.51
CA GLN A 100 6.79 22.05 2.59
C GLN A 100 6.55 20.63 2.07
N PHE A 101 6.00 20.48 0.87
CA PHE A 101 5.82 19.17 0.24
C PHE A 101 7.17 18.47 0.03
N ASP A 102 8.13 19.17 -0.59
CA ASP A 102 9.44 18.61 -0.87
C ASP A 102 10.18 18.26 0.42
N THR A 103 10.25 19.22 1.34
CA THR A 103 11.08 19.12 2.56
C THR A 103 10.57 18.05 3.52
N TYR A 104 9.25 17.95 3.72
CA TYR A 104 8.68 17.13 4.78
C TYR A 104 8.06 15.82 4.31
N PHE A 105 7.85 15.64 3.00
CA PHE A 105 7.22 14.43 2.46
C PHE A 105 7.98 13.82 1.30
N ALA A 106 8.21 14.56 0.21
CA ALA A 106 8.82 13.96 -0.99
C ALA A 106 10.26 13.52 -0.74
N GLU A 107 11.13 14.39 -0.24
CA GLU A 107 12.54 14.05 0.03
C GLU A 107 12.69 12.96 1.10
N PRO A 108 11.99 13.03 2.27
CA PRO A 108 12.03 11.93 3.23
C PRO A 108 11.54 10.61 2.65
N LEU A 109 10.50 10.63 1.81
CA LEU A 109 10.01 9.42 1.15
C LEU A 109 11.06 8.86 0.18
N ARG A 110 11.69 9.71 -0.65
CA ARG A 110 12.79 9.32 -1.56
C ARG A 110 13.91 8.63 -0.79
N GLN A 111 14.33 9.24 0.31
CA GLN A 111 15.40 8.75 1.16
C GLN A 111 15.04 7.38 1.77
N MET A 112 13.87 7.27 2.41
CA MET A 112 13.43 6.01 3.03
C MET A 112 13.27 4.87 2.01
N ILE A 113 12.79 5.16 0.79
CA ILE A 113 12.67 4.15 -0.27
C ILE A 113 14.06 3.68 -0.71
N SER A 114 15.00 4.62 -0.89
CA SER A 114 16.38 4.32 -1.28
C SER A 114 17.09 3.49 -0.21
N ASP A 115 17.05 3.92 1.05
CA ASP A 115 17.74 3.26 2.17
C ASP A 115 17.27 1.82 2.41
N ARG A 116 16.04 1.52 2.00
CA ARG A 116 15.40 0.22 2.17
C ARG A 116 15.40 -0.62 0.90
N ASN A 117 16.01 -0.14 -0.18
CA ASN A 117 16.04 -0.78 -1.50
C ASN A 117 14.63 -1.10 -2.05
N LEU A 118 13.67 -0.21 -1.86
CA LEU A 118 12.26 -0.44 -2.22
C LEU A 118 11.85 0.17 -3.57
N THR A 119 12.78 0.76 -4.32
CA THR A 119 12.49 1.49 -5.58
C THR A 119 11.78 0.63 -6.62
N THR A 120 12.10 -0.66 -6.70
CA THR A 120 11.51 -1.63 -7.64
C THR A 120 10.39 -2.47 -7.01
N GLU A 121 10.19 -2.34 -5.69
CA GLU A 121 9.38 -3.25 -4.87
C GLU A 121 8.00 -2.68 -4.52
N LEU A 122 7.73 -1.43 -4.88
CA LEU A 122 6.53 -0.70 -4.49
C LEU A 122 5.74 -0.29 -5.73
N ASN A 123 4.44 -0.60 -5.72
CA ASN A 123 3.50 -0.18 -6.75
C ASN A 123 2.46 0.80 -6.20
N TYR A 124 2.10 0.64 -4.92
CA TYR A 124 1.01 1.38 -4.30
C TYR A 124 1.48 2.15 -3.08
N LEU A 125 0.91 3.33 -2.89
CA LEU A 125 1.07 4.11 -1.67
C LEU A 125 -0.29 4.35 -1.02
N VAL A 126 -0.33 4.20 0.30
CA VAL A 126 -1.51 4.46 1.12
C VAL A 126 -1.23 5.68 1.98
N THR A 127 -1.99 6.74 1.76
CA THR A 127 -1.97 7.94 2.61
C THR A 127 -3.04 7.82 3.69
N THR A 128 -2.75 8.39 4.86
CA THR A 128 -3.64 8.36 6.03
C THR A 128 -4.22 9.74 6.31
N LYS A 129 -5.39 9.80 6.95
CA LYS A 129 -5.91 11.06 7.50
C LYS A 129 -4.86 11.75 8.38
N GLY A 130 -4.50 12.99 8.03
CA GLY A 130 -3.44 13.74 8.70
C GLY A 130 -2.18 13.95 7.82
N ILE A 131 -2.11 13.27 6.68
CA ILE A 131 -1.30 13.68 5.54
C ILE A 131 -2.05 14.79 4.78
N PRO A 132 -1.38 15.85 4.29
CA PRO A 132 -2.01 16.94 3.56
C PRO A 132 -2.89 16.47 2.39
N LEU A 133 -3.87 17.29 2.03
CA LEU A 133 -4.77 17.07 0.90
C LEU A 133 -4.30 17.81 -0.35
N ARG A 134 -3.76 19.02 -0.16
CA ARG A 134 -3.55 19.99 -1.24
C ARG A 134 -2.18 20.64 -1.13
N ILE A 135 -1.58 20.87 -2.29
CA ILE A 135 -0.40 21.70 -2.46
C ILE A 135 -0.83 22.99 -3.16
N ASN A 136 -0.52 24.12 -2.55
CA ASN A 136 -0.82 25.45 -3.07
C ASN A 136 0.48 26.17 -3.45
N GLY A 137 0.91 25.93 -4.69
CA GLY A 137 2.02 26.63 -5.33
C GLY A 137 1.63 27.95 -5.98
N PRO A 138 2.60 28.67 -6.55
CA PRO A 138 2.38 29.96 -7.19
C PRO A 138 1.56 29.82 -8.49
N GLY A 139 0.79 30.86 -8.83
CA GLY A 139 0.00 30.89 -10.07
C GLY A 139 -1.03 29.76 -10.14
N ASN A 140 -0.90 28.91 -11.17
CA ASN A 140 -1.76 27.74 -11.38
C ASN A 140 -1.19 26.46 -10.74
N GLY A 141 -0.11 26.54 -9.96
CA GLY A 141 0.56 25.41 -9.32
C GLY A 141 -0.21 24.80 -8.15
N LYS A 142 -1.51 24.54 -8.33
CA LYS A 142 -2.37 23.88 -7.36
C LYS A 142 -2.45 22.41 -7.73
N ALA A 143 -2.12 21.54 -6.79
CA ALA A 143 -2.15 20.10 -7.00
C ALA A 143 -2.75 19.36 -5.79
N ALA A 144 -3.24 18.15 -6.02
CA ALA A 144 -3.56 17.24 -4.94
C ALA A 144 -2.27 16.58 -4.43
N PHE A 145 -2.16 16.39 -3.12
CA PHE A 145 -0.96 15.81 -2.51
C PHE A 145 -0.68 14.39 -3.04
N ASP A 146 -1.74 13.60 -3.22
CA ASP A 146 -1.65 12.22 -3.73
C ASP A 146 -1.16 12.15 -5.18
N SER A 147 -1.60 13.08 -6.02
CA SER A 147 -1.13 13.19 -7.40
C SER A 147 0.37 13.47 -7.46
N GLU A 148 0.88 14.36 -6.62
CA GLU A 148 2.30 14.75 -6.60
C GLU A 148 3.19 13.68 -5.95
N ILE A 149 2.78 13.14 -4.80
CA ILE A 149 3.58 12.12 -4.10
C ILE A 149 3.69 10.83 -4.92
N GLY A 150 2.69 10.53 -5.76
CA GLY A 150 2.70 9.39 -6.67
C GLY A 150 3.78 9.46 -7.75
N LEU A 151 4.30 10.65 -8.08
CA LEU A 151 5.31 10.83 -9.13
C LEU A 151 6.75 10.70 -8.61
N VAL A 152 6.92 10.62 -7.29
CA VAL A 152 8.23 10.54 -6.66
C VAL A 152 9.02 9.32 -7.14
N ASN A 153 10.31 9.51 -7.45
CA ASN A 153 11.22 8.50 -7.99
C ASN A 153 10.75 7.84 -9.30
N GLY A 154 9.72 8.38 -9.95
CA GLY A 154 9.10 7.85 -11.16
C GLY A 154 9.57 8.55 -12.44
N ALA A 155 9.07 8.09 -13.59
CA ALA A 155 9.35 8.70 -14.90
C ALA A 155 8.82 10.13 -14.99
N PHE A 156 7.76 10.43 -14.25
CA PHE A 156 7.11 11.75 -14.21
C PHE A 156 7.60 12.64 -13.06
N ASN A 157 8.69 12.28 -12.35
CA ASN A 157 9.18 13.05 -11.21
C ASN A 157 9.48 14.53 -11.55
N SER A 158 9.91 14.81 -12.79
CA SER A 158 10.17 16.18 -13.25
C SER A 158 8.91 17.04 -13.44
N THR A 159 7.71 16.44 -13.45
CA THR A 159 6.46 17.17 -13.57
C THR A 159 5.89 17.61 -12.22
N ILE A 160 6.58 17.29 -11.11
CA ILE A 160 6.19 17.73 -9.79
C ILE A 160 6.23 19.27 -9.72
N HIS A 161 5.19 19.89 -9.12
CA HIS A 161 4.98 21.35 -9.03
C HIS A 161 4.77 22.09 -10.36
N GLN A 162 4.61 21.39 -11.48
CA GLN A 162 4.35 22.04 -12.76
C GLN A 162 2.91 22.55 -12.84
N ASN A 163 2.66 23.54 -13.72
CA ASN A 163 1.32 24.12 -13.92
C ASN A 163 0.38 23.23 -14.77
N TRP A 164 0.87 22.10 -15.28
CA TRP A 164 0.17 21.22 -16.21
C TRP A 164 0.21 19.78 -15.71
N TRP A 165 -0.74 18.96 -16.16
CA TRP A 165 -0.79 17.54 -15.81
C TRP A 165 0.20 16.72 -16.65
N ALA A 166 0.75 15.67 -16.04
CA ALA A 166 1.35 14.57 -16.77
C ALA A 166 0.23 13.65 -17.29
N SER A 167 0.46 13.03 -18.44
CA SER A 167 -0.45 12.02 -19.00
C SER A 167 0.25 10.66 -18.99
N HIS A 168 -0.50 9.62 -18.60
CA HIS A 168 -0.07 8.23 -18.69
C HIS A 168 -1.06 7.43 -19.55
N THR A 169 -0.64 6.26 -20.02
CA THR A 169 -1.46 5.35 -20.82
C THR A 169 -2.04 4.19 -20.01
N TYR A 170 -1.74 4.08 -18.71
CA TYR A 170 -2.28 2.98 -17.91
C TYR A 170 -3.82 2.92 -17.87
N GLY A 171 -4.36 1.76 -18.23
CA GLY A 171 -5.73 1.33 -17.98
C GLY A 171 -6.77 1.78 -19.02
N PRO A 172 -8.01 1.25 -18.93
CA PRO A 172 -9.06 1.48 -19.94
C PRO A 172 -9.48 2.94 -20.09
N GLY A 173 -9.30 3.74 -19.05
CA GLY A 173 -9.56 5.18 -19.11
C GLY A 173 -8.66 5.91 -20.12
N ALA A 174 -7.49 5.34 -20.44
CA ALA A 174 -6.58 5.84 -21.45
C ALA A 174 -6.71 5.11 -22.81
N GLY A 175 -7.70 4.22 -22.96
CA GLY A 175 -7.92 3.43 -24.16
C GLY A 175 -7.06 2.17 -24.27
N GLU A 176 -6.32 1.81 -23.22
CA GLU A 176 -5.50 0.60 -23.15
C GLU A 176 -6.26 -0.60 -22.54
N GLU A 177 -5.73 -1.80 -22.72
CA GLU A 177 -6.29 -3.01 -22.11
C GLU A 177 -6.21 -2.99 -20.58
N MET A 178 -7.13 -3.70 -19.92
CA MET A 178 -7.03 -3.97 -18.49
C MET A 178 -5.86 -4.92 -18.23
N LYS A 179 -4.81 -4.42 -17.58
CA LYS A 179 -3.67 -5.22 -17.11
C LYS A 179 -3.36 -4.92 -15.63
N GLN A 180 -2.57 -5.79 -15.02
CA GLN A 180 -2.03 -5.53 -13.68
C GLN A 180 -1.14 -4.29 -13.73
N PHE A 181 -1.26 -3.43 -12.71
CA PHE A 181 -0.41 -2.25 -12.60
C PHE A 181 1.02 -2.64 -12.24
N SER A 182 1.99 -2.01 -12.91
CA SER A 182 3.40 -2.07 -12.53
C SER A 182 3.96 -0.66 -12.57
N ARG A 183 4.44 -0.17 -11.42
CA ARG A 183 5.13 1.11 -11.35
C ARG A 183 6.36 1.14 -12.26
N GLN A 184 7.05 0.02 -12.42
CA GLN A 184 8.25 -0.03 -13.25
C GLN A 184 7.93 0.25 -14.72
N GLU A 185 6.76 -0.19 -15.18
CA GLU A 185 6.27 0.07 -16.54
C GLU A 185 5.66 1.46 -16.66
N GLU A 186 4.80 1.83 -15.72
CA GLU A 186 3.97 3.03 -15.83
C GLU A 186 4.65 4.29 -15.29
N GLY A 187 5.67 4.15 -14.44
CA GLY A 187 6.52 5.26 -14.00
C GLY A 187 5.93 6.15 -12.89
N PHE A 188 4.90 5.70 -12.18
CA PHE A 188 4.31 6.39 -11.00
C PHE A 188 3.75 5.37 -10.00
N TYR A 189 3.41 5.81 -8.79
CA TYR A 189 2.66 5.01 -7.81
C TYR A 189 1.16 5.25 -7.95
N LEU A 190 0.36 4.19 -7.77
CA LEU A 190 -1.06 4.37 -7.48
C LEU A 190 -1.24 4.74 -6.01
N VAL A 191 -1.86 5.88 -5.76
CA VAL A 191 -2.04 6.40 -4.40
C VAL A 191 -3.49 6.28 -3.99
N THR A 192 -3.74 5.72 -2.81
CA THR A 192 -5.06 5.70 -2.18
C THR A 192 -5.02 6.39 -0.82
N ARG A 193 -6.19 6.81 -0.34
CA ARG A 193 -6.33 7.56 0.91
C ARG A 193 -7.34 6.88 1.84
N LEU A 194 -6.95 6.74 3.12
CA LEU A 194 -7.77 6.23 4.22
C LEU A 194 -8.45 7.35 5.01
#